data_AF-A0A8W8JTE5-F1
#
_entry.id   AF-A0A8W8JTE5-F1
#
_cell.length_a   1.000
_cell.length_b   1.000
_cell.length_c   1.000
_cell.angle_alpha   90.00
_cell.angle_beta   90.00
_cell.angle_gamma   90.00
#
_symmetry.space_group_name_H-M   'P 1'
#
loop_
_entity.id
_entity.type
_entity.pdbx_description
1 polymer ?
#
loop_
_entity_poly.entity_id
_entity_poly.type
_entity_poly.pdbx_seq_one_letter_code
_entity_poly.pdbx_strand_id
1 'polypeptide(L)' 'MGRFVNDAPRHEHQCNADMEKLFIDYRPVLVLFSRRFIKAGEEIRYDYGVKNLPWRCKKDFKSLFLVR' A
#
# COMPACT_ATOMS: atom_id res chain seq x y z
N MET A 1 12.59 5.64 6.92
CA MET A 1 11.19 5.31 7.29
C MET A 1 10.36 4.75 6.14
N GLY A 2 10.58 5.17 4.88
CA GLY A 2 9.80 4.70 3.72
C GLY A 2 9.67 3.17 3.56
N ARG A 3 10.68 2.39 3.96
CA ARG A 3 10.65 0.91 3.93
C ARG A 3 9.60 0.25 4.84
N PHE A 4 9.00 1.00 5.77
CA PHE A 4 8.02 0.50 6.72
C PHE A 4 6.57 0.83 6.32
N VAL A 5 6.37 1.56 5.22
CA VAL A 5 5.04 1.93 4.75
C VAL A 5 4.42 0.71 4.08
N ASN A 6 3.27 0.27 4.58
CA ASN A 6 2.64 -0.97 4.13
C ASN A 6 1.85 -0.79 2.83
N ASP A 7 1.59 -1.92 2.20
CA ASP A 7 0.78 -2.04 1.01
C ASP A 7 -0.71 -1.75 1.29
N ALA A 8 -1.37 -1.09 0.33
CA ALA A 8 -2.82 -1.02 0.20
C ALA A 8 -3.21 -0.87 -1.28
N PRO A 9 -4.14 -1.68 -1.82
CA PRO A 9 -4.64 -1.51 -3.18
C PRO A 9 -5.14 -0.08 -3.43
N ARG A 10 -4.85 0.48 -4.60
CA ARG A 10 -5.13 1.90 -4.90
C ARG A 10 -6.60 2.33 -4.73
N HIS A 11 -7.54 1.40 -4.92
CA HIS A 11 -8.98 1.65 -4.79
C HIS A 11 -9.51 1.53 -3.36
N GLU A 12 -8.70 1.05 -2.41
CA GLU A 12 -9.08 0.95 -1.01
C GLU A 12 -8.86 2.27 -0.26
N HIS A 13 -9.71 2.57 0.71
CA HIS A 13 -9.66 3.80 1.51
C HIS A 13 -8.35 3.94 2.32
N GLN A 14 -7.74 2.81 2.68
CA GLN A 14 -6.47 2.74 3.38
C GLN A 14 -5.30 3.24 2.53
N CYS A 15 -5.39 3.18 1.19
CA CYS A 15 -4.37 3.74 0.30
C CYS A 15 -4.45 5.27 0.31
N ASN A 16 -3.82 5.88 1.30
CA ASN A 16 -3.84 7.31 1.59
C ASN A 16 -2.59 8.04 1.09
N ALA A 17 -1.65 7.34 0.46
CA ALA A 17 -0.48 7.92 -0.20
C ALA A 17 -0.21 7.29 -1.57
N ASP A 18 0.45 8.05 -2.44
CA ASP A 18 0.98 7.65 -3.75
C ASP A 18 2.52 7.75 -3.74
N MET A 19 3.20 6.79 -4.38
CA MET A 19 4.64 6.80 -4.58
C MET A 19 4.96 7.35 -5.97
N GLU A 20 5.79 8.39 -6.04
CA GLU A 20 6.23 9.00 -7.29
C GLU A 20 7.74 9.03 -7.41
N LYS A 21 8.23 8.92 -8.65
CA LYS A 21 9.65 9.10 -8.98
C LYS A 21 9.85 10.52 -9.48
N LEU A 22 10.69 11.29 -8.78
CA LEU A 22 11.10 12.62 -9.19
C LEU A 22 12.58 12.64 -9.57
N PHE A 23 12.98 13.66 -10.32
CA PHE A 23 14.38 13.97 -10.59
C PHE A 23 14.71 15.30 -9.93
N ILE A 24 15.55 15.26 -8.89
CA ILE A 24 16.05 16.44 -8.17
C ILE A 24 17.55 16.50 -8.44
N ASP A 25 18.02 17.62 -8.99
CA ASP A 25 19.43 17.80 -9.41
C ASP A 25 19.96 16.65 -10.28
N TYR A 26 19.16 16.24 -11.27
CA TYR A 26 19.44 15.11 -12.16
C TYR A 26 19.54 13.74 -11.47
N ARG A 27 19.19 13.63 -10.19
CA ARG A 27 19.20 12.38 -9.43
C ARG A 27 17.78 11.85 -9.24
N PRO A 28 17.53 10.55 -9.52
CA PRO A 28 16.23 9.96 -9.26
C PRO A 28 16.01 9.80 -7.75
N VAL A 29 14.86 10.24 -7.28
CA VAL A 29 14.41 10.07 -5.89
C VAL A 29 12.98 9.52 -5.88
N LEU A 30 12.64 8.82 -4.80
CA LEU A 30 11.28 8.36 -4.54
C LEU A 30 10.65 9.23 -3.47
N VAL A 31 9.44 9.73 -3.74
CA VAL A 31 8.70 10.61 -2.85
C VAL A 31 7.31 10.04 -2.64
N LEU A 32 6.86 10.04 -1.37
CA LEU A 32 5.50 9.69 -1.00
C LEU A 32 4.66 10.97 -0.89
N PHE A 33 3.59 11.06 -1.66
CA PHE A 33 2.62 12.15 -1.57
C PHE A 33 1.33 11.66 -0.94
N SER A 34 0.76 12.44 -0.02
CA SER A 34 -0.55 12.14 0.55
C SER A 34 -1.66 12.38 -0.48
N ARG A 35 -2.61 11.45 -0.59
CA ARG A 35 -3.79 11.56 -1.46
C ARG A 35 -4.94 12.36 -0.83
N ARG A 36 -4.88 12.52 0.49
CA ARG A 36 -5.84 13.25 1.33
C ARG A 36 -5.19 13.64 2.65
N PHE A 37 -5.91 14.40 3.48
CA PHE A 37 -5.50 14.61 4.86
C PHE A 37 -5.38 13.27 5.61
N ILE A 38 -4.27 13.07 6.31
CA ILE A 38 -3.97 11.89 7.13
C ILE A 38 -3.96 12.35 8.59
N LYS A 39 -4.82 11.75 9.42
CA LYS A 39 -4.93 12.14 10.84
C LYS A 39 -3.71 11.65 11.64
N ALA A 40 -3.41 12.31 12.76
CA ALA A 40 -2.38 11.83 13.66
C ALA A 40 -2.73 10.41 14.16
N GLY A 41 -1.77 9.49 14.10
CA GLY A 41 -1.95 8.07 14.42
C GLY A 41 -2.57 7.23 13.31
N GLU A 42 -3.02 7.83 12.20
CA GLU A 42 -3.43 7.08 11.01
C GLU A 42 -2.20 6.52 10.29
N GLU A 43 -2.23 5.23 9.97
CA GLU A 43 -1.14 4.57 9.25
C GLU A 43 -1.07 5.05 7.79
N ILE A 44 0.13 5.35 7.33
CA ILE A 44 0.39 5.66 5.91
C ILE A 44 0.49 4.35 5.14
N ARG A 45 -0.24 4.23 4.03
CA ARG A 45 -0.18 3.07 3.13
C ARG A 45 -0.28 3.51 1.67
N TYR A 46 0.41 2.79 0.79
CA TYR A 46 0.40 3.05 -0.65
C TYR A 46 0.30 1.75 -1.46
N ASP A 47 -0.12 1.86 -2.72
CA ASP A 47 -0.11 0.71 -3.62
C ASP A 47 1.31 0.43 -4.09
N TYR A 48 1.84 -0.76 -3.78
CA TYR A 48 3.18 -1.17 -4.23
C TYR A 48 3.33 -1.23 -5.76
N GLY A 49 2.23 -1.17 -6.52
CA GLY A 49 2.22 -1.14 -7.98
C GLY A 49 2.47 -2.51 -8.62
N VAL A 50 2.52 -3.57 -7.81
CA VAL A 50 2.75 -4.95 -8.26
C VAL A 50 1.45 -5.74 -8.11
N LYS A 51 1.12 -6.52 -9.15
CA LYS A 51 -0.04 -7.42 -9.15
C LYS A 51 0.27 -8.72 -8.42
N ASN A 52 -0.77 -9.46 -8.02
CA ASN A 52 -0.68 -10.82 -7.45
C ASN A 52 0.16 -10.91 -6.16
N LEU A 53 0.16 -9.86 -5.34
CA LEU A 53 0.79 -9.88 -4.04
C LEU A 53 0.14 -10.96 -3.16
N PRO A 54 0.89 -11.93 -2.59
CA PRO A 54 0.32 -13.08 -1.89
C PRO A 54 -0.61 -12.73 -0.72
N TRP A 55 -0.37 -11.59 -0.07
CA TRP A 55 -1.19 -11.09 1.05
C TRP A 55 -2.47 -10.36 0.60
N ARG A 56 -2.58 -9.97 -0.68
CA ARG A 56 -3.84 -9.43 -1.24
C ARG A 56 -4.83 -10.53 -1.62
N CYS A 57 -4.37 -11.79 -1.72
CA CYS A 57 -5.25 -12.92 -1.96
C CYS A 57 -6.09 -13.18 -0.72
N LYS A 58 -7.41 -12.98 -0.81
CA LYS A 58 -8.35 -13.49 0.19
C LYS A 58 -8.25 -15.02 0.17
N LYS A 59 -7.59 -15.61 1.17
CA LYS A 59 -7.74 -17.04 1.41
C LYS A 59 -9.20 -17.23 1.82
N ASP A 60 -9.97 -17.93 1.00
CA ASP A 60 -11.30 -18.37 1.39
C ASP A 60 -11.16 -19.40 2.53
N PHE A 61 -11.09 -18.90 3.76
CA PHE A 61 -11.04 -19.72 4.98
C PHE A 61 -12.29 -20.61 5.16
N LYS A 62 -13.32 -20.44 4.31
CA LYS A 62 -14.54 -21.25 4.33
C LYS A 62 -14.31 -22.74 4.01
N SER A 63 -13.22 -23.12 3.36
CA SER A 63 -12.97 -24.55 3.07
C SER A 63 -12.31 -25.32 4.22
N LEU A 64 -11.78 -24.64 5.25
CA LEU A 64 -11.04 -25.32 6.32
C LEU A 64 -11.96 -25.85 7.45
N PHE A 65 -13.22 -25.43 7.49
CA PHE A 65 -14.18 -25.82 8.53
C PHE A 65 -15.30 -26.75 8.02
N LEU A 66 -15.32 -27.10 6.73
CA LEU A 66 -16.36 -27.95 6.11
C LEU A 66 -15.95 -29.42 5.95
N VAL A 67 -14.81 -29.82 6.53
CA VAL A 67 -14.42 -31.23 6.68
C VAL A 67 -14.40 -31.57 8.17
N ARG A 68 -15.60 -31.79 8.73
CA ARG A 68 -15.80 -32.53 9.98
C ARG A 68 -17.01 -33.44 9.81
#